data_AF-A0A1J3ECZ5-F1
#
_entry.id   AF-A0A1J3ECZ5-F1
#
_cell.length_a   1.000
_cell.length_b   1.000
_cell.length_c   1.000
_cell.angle_alpha   90.00
_cell.angle_beta   90.00
_cell.angle_gamma   90.00
#
_symmetry.space_group_name_H-M   'P 1'
#
loop_
_entity.id
_entity.type
_entity.pdbx_description
1 polymer ?
#
loop_
_entity_poly.entity_id
_entity_poly.type
_entity_poly.pdbx_seq_one_letter_code
_entity_poly.pdbx_strand_id
1 'polypeptide(L)'
;LGPAETKKKKYVDLGCLLVSRKIFLWTLGTFVVTAFLAGSITTITKIMPRHKQKPPQPDNYTIALQKALMFFNAQKSGKLPKDNNVTWRGNSCMQDGKGEAG
;
A
#
# COMPACT_ATOMS: atom_id res chain seq x y z
N LEU A 1 -2.16 -68.29 32.64
CA LEU A 1 -1.70 -67.27 31.66
C LEU A 1 -2.15 -65.89 32.16
N GLY A 2 -1.34 -65.22 32.97
CA GLY A 2 -1.60 -63.83 33.38
C GLY A 2 -1.06 -62.88 32.31
N PRO A 3 -1.77 -61.79 31.96
CA PRO A 3 -1.43 -60.99 30.78
C PRO A 3 -0.13 -60.21 31.02
N ALA A 4 0.75 -60.20 30.04
CA ALA A 4 1.94 -59.38 30.04
C ALA A 4 1.54 -57.90 29.87
N GLU A 5 1.45 -57.18 31.00
CA GLU A 5 1.32 -55.72 31.04
C GLU A 5 2.57 -55.09 30.40
N THR A 6 2.47 -54.74 29.12
CA THR A 6 3.53 -54.05 28.40
C THR A 6 3.66 -52.62 28.93
N LYS A 7 4.61 -52.39 29.84
CA LYS A 7 4.92 -51.06 30.39
C LYS A 7 5.24 -50.09 29.25
N LYS A 8 4.30 -49.18 28.94
CA LYS A 8 4.49 -48.13 27.94
C LYS A 8 5.65 -47.23 28.37
N LYS A 9 6.71 -47.16 27.56
CA LYS A 9 7.88 -46.27 27.80
C LYS A 9 7.42 -44.80 27.80
N LYS A 10 7.37 -44.20 29.00
CA LYS A 10 6.87 -42.84 29.27
C LYS A 10 7.90 -41.75 28.94
N TYR A 11 9.17 -42.13 28.82
CA TYR A 11 10.32 -41.25 28.61
C TYR A 11 11.11 -41.65 27.36
N VAL A 12 11.80 -40.68 26.78
CA VAL A 12 12.70 -40.82 25.63
C VAL A 12 14.11 -40.46 26.11
N ASP A 13 15.05 -41.39 25.93
CA ASP A 13 16.46 -41.18 26.23
C ASP A 13 17.17 -40.59 25.01
N LEU A 14 17.75 -39.41 25.17
CA LEU A 14 18.66 -38.81 24.19
C LEU A 14 20.14 -38.92 24.63
N GLY A 15 20.46 -39.87 25.51
CA GLY A 15 21.78 -40.01 26.14
C GLY A 15 21.71 -39.65 27.63
N CYS A 16 22.40 -38.60 28.07
CA CYS A 16 22.41 -38.16 29.48
C CYS A 16 21.14 -37.39 29.93
N LEU A 17 20.14 -37.29 29.06
CA LEU A 17 18.94 -36.48 29.29
C LEU A 17 17.67 -37.33 29.02
N LEU A 18 16.92 -37.61 30.09
CA LEU A 18 15.69 -38.39 30.06
C LEU A 18 14.49 -37.44 30.00
N VAL A 19 13.88 -37.28 28.82
CA VAL A 19 12.76 -36.32 28.63
C VAL A 19 11.44 -37.08 28.47
N SER A 20 10.39 -36.59 29.12
CA SER A 20 9.04 -37.16 28.97
C SER A 20 8.60 -37.09 27.52
N ARG A 21 8.07 -38.19 26.98
CA ARG A 21 7.62 -38.28 25.59
C ARG A 21 6.56 -37.23 25.26
N LYS A 22 5.72 -36.87 26.24
CA LYS A 22 4.71 -35.81 26.09
C LYS A 22 5.35 -34.43 25.93
N ILE A 23 6.37 -34.13 26.73
CA ILE A 23 7.09 -32.84 26.67
C ILE A 23 7.84 -32.76 25.33
N PHE A 24 8.55 -33.83 24.96
CA PHE A 24 9.29 -33.90 23.70
C PHE A 24 8.39 -33.73 22.46
N LEU A 25 7.21 -34.37 22.45
CA LEU A 25 6.23 -34.20 21.38
C LEU A 25 5.66 -32.78 21.34
N TRP A 26 5.42 -32.16 22.50
CA TRP A 26 4.91 -30.80 22.57
C TRP A 26 5.94 -29.77 22.11
N THR A 27 7.22 -29.94 22.48
CA THR A 27 8.32 -29.09 22.02
C THR A 27 8.58 -29.23 20.53
N LEU A 28 8.49 -30.44 19.99
CA LEU A 28 8.62 -30.65 18.54
C LEU A 28 7.43 -30.02 17.81
N GLY A 29 6.22 -30.16 18.35
CA GLY A 29 5.01 -29.54 17.82
C GLY A 29 5.09 -28.01 17.79
N THR A 30 5.53 -27.36 18.87
CA THR A 30 5.69 -25.89 18.91
C THR A 30 6.76 -25.42 17.93
N PHE A 31 7.86 -26.16 17.78
CA PHE A 31 8.90 -25.84 16.79
C PHE A 31 8.35 -25.89 15.35
N VAL A 32 7.61 -26.95 15.02
CA VAL A 32 6.99 -27.12 13.69
C VAL A 32 5.98 -26.02 13.40
N VAL A 33 5.12 -25.68 14.37
CA VAL A 33 4.14 -24.58 14.24
C VAL A 33 4.85 -23.25 14.03
N THR A 34 5.90 -22.97 14.80
CA THR A 34 6.68 -21.73 14.68
C THR A 34 7.36 -21.63 13.31
N ALA A 35 7.93 -22.73 12.82
CA ALA A 35 8.53 -22.79 11.48
C ALA A 35 7.49 -22.57 10.36
N PHE A 36 6.30 -23.15 10.49
CA PHE A 36 5.20 -22.93 9.54
C PHE A 36 4.72 -21.48 9.52
N LEU A 37 4.56 -20.86 10.68
CA LEU A 37 4.20 -19.43 10.78
C LEU A 37 5.24 -18.54 10.10
N ALA A 38 6.54 -18.75 10.38
CA ALA A 38 7.60 -18.00 9.72
C ALA A 38 7.64 -18.24 8.19
N GLY A 39 7.42 -19.47 7.73
CA GLY A 39 7.31 -19.81 6.31
C GLY A 39 6.12 -19.15 5.61
N SER A 40 4.98 -19.07 6.30
CA SER A 40 3.78 -18.40 5.76
C SER A 40 4.00 -16.89 5.57
N ILE A 41 4.66 -16.22 6.52
CA ILE A 41 4.94 -14.78 6.44
C ILE A 41 5.91 -14.47 5.28
N THR A 42 6.94 -15.30 5.09
CA THR A 42 7.93 -15.10 4.01
C THR A 42 7.34 -15.35 2.61
N THR A 43 6.40 -16.27 2.46
CA THR A 43 5.69 -16.50 1.19
C THR A 43 4.75 -15.33 0.85
N ILE A 44 3.96 -14.85 1.81
CA ILE A 44 3.04 -13.71 1.62
C ILE A 44 3.81 -12.44 1.16
N THR A 45 4.92 -12.13 1.81
CA THR A 45 5.72 -10.93 1.48
C THR A 45 6.39 -11.01 0.11
N LYS A 46 6.65 -12.21 -0.41
CA LYS A 46 7.24 -12.42 -1.74
C LYS A 46 6.19 -12.46 -2.86
N ILE A 47 4.96 -12.90 -2.55
CA ILE A 47 3.82 -12.88 -3.47
C ILE A 47 3.35 -11.46 -3.73
N MET A 48 3.52 -10.55 -2.76
CA MET A 48 3.09 -9.17 -2.91
C MET A 48 3.91 -8.48 -4.02
N PRO A 49 3.28 -8.13 -5.17
CA PRO A 49 4.00 -7.53 -6.27
C PRO A 49 4.47 -6.16 -5.83
N ARG A 50 5.78 -6.03 -5.57
CA ARG A 50 6.41 -4.72 -5.39
C ARG A 50 6.21 -3.95 -6.68
N HIS A 51 5.32 -2.98 -6.64
CA HIS A 51 5.09 -2.11 -7.78
C HIS A 51 6.35 -1.27 -7.98
N LYS A 52 7.19 -1.70 -8.94
CA LYS A 52 8.31 -0.90 -9.41
C LYS A 52 7.69 0.29 -10.14
N GLN A 53 7.81 1.47 -9.55
CA GLN A 53 7.43 2.69 -10.25
C GLN A 53 8.28 2.75 -11.52
N LYS A 54 7.61 2.79 -12.68
CA LYS A 54 8.31 3.04 -13.95
C LYS A 54 8.96 4.41 -13.86
N PRO A 55 10.13 4.62 -14.48
CA PRO A 55 10.69 5.96 -14.58
C PRO A 55 9.62 6.88 -15.20
N PRO A 56 9.48 8.11 -14.69
CA PRO A 56 8.52 9.05 -15.26
C PRO A 56 8.79 9.18 -16.75
N GLN A 57 7.73 9.16 -17.55
CA GLN A 57 7.86 9.41 -18.98
C GLN A 57 8.33 10.86 -19.19
N PRO A 58 9.07 11.16 -20.26
CA PRO A 58 9.46 12.54 -20.56
C PRO A 58 8.23 13.44 -20.61
N ASP A 59 8.28 14.57 -19.90
CA ASP A 59 7.18 15.51 -19.83
C ASP A 59 6.88 16.11 -21.22
N ASN A 60 5.60 16.11 -21.59
CA ASN A 60 5.18 16.83 -22.79
C ASN A 60 4.98 18.32 -22.47
N TYR A 61 6.06 19.08 -22.59
CA TYR A 61 6.08 20.51 -22.30
C TYR A 61 5.08 21.31 -23.14
N THR A 62 4.73 20.87 -24.35
CA THR A 62 3.70 21.52 -25.17
C THR A 62 2.34 21.49 -24.49
N ILE A 63 1.96 20.34 -23.92
CA ILE A 63 0.69 20.20 -23.19
C ILE A 63 0.73 21.00 -21.88
N ALA A 64 1.84 20.95 -21.16
CA ALA A 64 2.01 21.69 -19.91
C ALA A 64 1.90 23.21 -20.15
N LEU A 65 2.58 23.72 -21.18
CA LEU A 65 2.52 25.13 -21.57
C LEU A 65 1.10 25.54 -21.99
N GLN A 66 0.43 24.74 -22.81
CA GLN A 66 -0.95 25.01 -23.21
C GLN A 66 -1.89 25.11 -22.00
N LYS A 67 -1.74 24.22 -21.00
CA LYS A 67 -2.51 24.26 -19.75
C LYS A 67 -2.15 25.48 -18.91
N ALA A 68 -0.88 25.86 -18.83
CA ALA A 68 -0.46 27.07 -18.11
C ALA A 68 -1.08 28.34 -18.73
N LEU A 69 -1.09 28.45 -20.06
CA LEU A 69 -1.76 29.56 -20.76
C LEU A 69 -3.28 29.54 -20.53
N MET A 70 -3.90 28.36 -20.52
CA MET A 70 -5.31 28.21 -20.18
C MET A 70 -5.63 28.67 -18.75
N PHE A 71 -4.75 28.40 -17.78
CA PHE A 71 -4.88 28.90 -16.41
C PHE A 71 -4.90 30.44 -16.36
N PHE A 72 -4.00 31.12 -17.07
CA PHE A 72 -4.02 32.58 -17.12
C PHE A 72 -5.27 33.12 -17.81
N ASN A 73 -5.71 32.49 -18.90
CA ASN A 73 -6.97 32.82 -19.56
C ASN A 73 -8.18 32.67 -18.62
N ALA A 74 -8.14 31.69 -17.73
CA ALA A 74 -9.18 31.50 -16.74
C ALA A 74 -9.17 32.66 -15.73
N GLN A 75 -8.03 33.24 -15.36
CA GLN A 75 -7.95 34.30 -14.35
C GLN A 75 -8.35 35.70 -14.84
N LYS A 76 -8.56 35.92 -16.15
CA LYS A 76 -8.90 37.24 -16.71
C LYS A 76 -10.20 37.80 -16.13
N SER A 77 -10.19 39.07 -15.75
CA SER A 77 -11.37 39.82 -15.31
C SER A 77 -11.80 40.85 -16.36
N GLY A 78 -12.98 41.45 -16.19
CA GLY A 78 -13.57 42.36 -17.16
C GLY A 78 -14.38 41.64 -18.22
N LYS A 79 -14.53 42.27 -19.38
CA LYS A 79 -15.21 41.68 -20.53
C LYS A 79 -14.31 40.64 -21.17
N LEU A 80 -14.74 39.38 -21.14
CA LEU A 80 -14.02 38.29 -21.77
C LEU A 80 -14.24 38.30 -23.28
N PRO A 81 -13.18 37.98 -24.06
CA PRO A 81 -13.29 37.88 -25.51
C PRO A 81 -14.08 36.61 -25.89
N LYS A 82 -14.77 36.65 -27.04
CA LYS A 82 -15.69 35.58 -27.48
C LYS A 82 -14.98 34.26 -27.79
N ASP A 83 -13.68 34.31 -28.08
CA ASP A 83 -12.78 33.19 -28.36
C ASP A 83 -12.00 32.73 -27.12
N ASN A 84 -12.42 33.13 -25.91
CA ASN A 84 -11.79 32.64 -24.70
C ASN A 84 -12.00 31.13 -24.55
N ASN A 85 -10.90 30.36 -24.59
CA ASN A 85 -10.91 28.89 -24.52
C ASN A 85 -11.24 28.33 -23.12
N VAL A 86 -12.01 29.08 -22.32
CA VAL A 86 -12.44 28.75 -20.96
C VAL A 86 -13.95 28.98 -20.87
N THR A 87 -14.72 27.96 -21.23
CA THR A 87 -16.16 28.04 -21.48
C THR A 87 -17.01 28.30 -20.24
N TRP A 88 -16.49 27.99 -19.05
CA TRP A 88 -17.18 28.20 -17.77
C TRP A 88 -16.96 29.61 -17.19
N ARG A 89 -16.12 30.45 -17.82
CA ARG A 89 -15.88 31.83 -17.40
C ARG A 89 -16.76 32.80 -18.20
N GLY A 90 -17.31 33.80 -17.50
CA GLY A 90 -18.07 34.91 -18.09
C GLY A 90 -17.48 36.28 -17.72
N ASN A 91 -18.09 37.35 -18.21
CA ASN A 91 -17.68 38.72 -17.89
C ASN A 91 -17.80 38.97 -16.37
N SER A 92 -16.79 39.57 -15.78
CA SER A 92 -16.75 39.91 -14.35
C SER A 92 -16.22 41.34 -14.16
N CYS A 93 -16.39 41.94 -12.97
CA CYS A 93 -15.77 43.23 -12.62
C CYS A 93 -16.06 44.39 -13.60
N MET A 94 -17.23 44.40 -14.26
CA MET A 94 -17.54 45.38 -15.31
C MET A 94 -17.73 46.82 -14.79
N GLN A 95 -17.82 46.98 -13.47
CA GLN A 95 -18.01 48.28 -12.79
C GLN A 95 -16.78 48.68 -11.96
N ASP A 96 -15.73 47.86 -11.91
CA ASP A 96 -14.52 48.16 -11.16
C ASP A 96 -13.89 49.47 -11.67
N GLY A 97 -13.58 50.38 -10.74
CA GLY A 97 -13.00 51.70 -11.06
C GLY A 97 -14.02 52.76 -11.51
N LYS A 98 -15.32 52.44 -11.62
CA LYS A 98 -16.36 53.47 -11.70
C LYS A 98 -16.60 54.01 -10.30
N GLY A 99 -16.15 55.24 -10.03
CA GLY A 99 -16.55 55.95 -8.81
C GLY A 99 -18.07 56.11 -8.79
N GLU A 100 -18.65 56.18 -7.59
CA GLU A 100 -20.04 56.66 -7.48
C GLU A 100 -20.10 58.04 -8.12
N ALA A 101 -20.95 58.19 -9.14
CA ALA A 101 -21.28 59.50 -9.65
C ALA A 101 -22.06 60.20 -8.53
N GLY A 102 -21.35 61.00 -7.73
CA GLY A 102 -21.95 61.99 -6.83
C GLY A 102 -22.65 63.08 -7.64
#